data_AF-A0A094F726-F1
#
_entry.id   AF-A0A094F726-F1
#
_cell.length_a   1.000
_cell.length_b   1.000
_cell.length_c   1.000
_cell.angle_alpha   90.00
_cell.angle_beta   90.00
_cell.angle_gamma   90.00
#
_symmetry.space_group_name_H-M   'P 1'
#
loop_
_entity.id
_entity.type
_entity.pdbx_description
1 polymer ?
#
loop_
_entity_poly.entity_id
_entity_poly.type
_entity_poly.pdbx_seq_one_letter_code
_entity_poly.pdbx_strand_id
1 'polypeptide(L)'
;MFMKNLRRKWSSKTTALITVTPQLYLAFYARLKYPDAYHYALHISSPDGTSSPAIRTMKHHCKNIITVTEGTVSIPWVYEAVNIDPDSDPRIVVRILLGDVGRIDLVDSLLEAVPVGQGSKEDFNCVYWVKDALFRLDQAGVISWGDISDWESVERTALDYVNEKKQQGRVGTFDLIESISQKAPHLLLGGPAVLRTVYSHFEPLDAQLTTLIPFFWPLVTGAMPELSLFGVYMGGQLLSCLALIVIEGERKGNARGPIGLPTIWATSWVFIPFGFVQPIHNLVHVFFSRLGRAGRQVDSNAISGNAKRIVLLPVSLTLGYIIPSFVICIPSPEVVSHHSRQGVLAAWQFFAIWTALWQFILTRLVSDNKIDRLLGTGESPQRKAATALRYTYNSVLVLTGLTHSLILVVVLCYAFVQSYSPSTVDQLHPLLVFQPISPFSNEKLDAFEPGILSLLQHDTYFAGASSLVWALYLYSCVKPDVTFAALVGKGTILTALFGPCGAALAVMKERDETVFANSAESDIPKKQN
;
A
#
# COMPACT_ATOMS: atom_id res chain seq x y z
N MET A 1 -13.89 33.83 -18.41
CA MET A 1 -14.09 34.78 -19.52
C MET A 1 -12.76 35.49 -19.81
N PHE A 2 -12.03 35.08 -20.86
CA PHE A 2 -11.17 35.90 -21.74
C PHE A 2 -10.42 34.96 -22.70
N MET A 3 -10.93 34.81 -23.93
CA MET A 3 -10.19 34.29 -25.08
C MET A 3 -9.35 35.42 -25.66
N LYS A 4 -8.03 35.25 -25.81
CA LYS A 4 -7.22 36.11 -26.68
C LYS A 4 -7.02 35.43 -28.02
N ASN A 5 -7.93 35.72 -28.94
CA ASN A 5 -7.77 35.50 -30.37
C ASN A 5 -6.81 36.55 -30.94
N LEU A 6 -5.68 36.12 -31.50
CA LEU A 6 -4.91 36.93 -32.45
C LEU A 6 -5.63 36.91 -33.80
N ARG A 7 -6.54 37.86 -34.03
CA ARG A 7 -7.06 38.17 -35.38
C ARG A 7 -6.44 39.48 -35.86
N ARG A 8 -5.64 39.42 -36.93
CA ARG A 8 -5.41 40.58 -37.81
C ARG A 8 -6.39 40.51 -39.00
N LYS A 9 -7.22 41.55 -39.05
CA LYS A 9 -8.12 42.09 -40.10
C LYS A 9 -8.44 41.22 -41.34
N TRP A 10 -9.73 40.88 -41.46
CA TRP A 10 -10.38 40.45 -42.70
C TRP A 10 -10.92 41.65 -43.49
N SER A 11 -10.73 41.61 -44.80
CA SER A 11 -11.64 42.20 -45.80
C SER A 11 -12.75 41.17 -46.09
N SER A 12 -13.97 41.66 -46.28
CA SER A 12 -15.22 40.90 -46.37
C SER A 12 -15.29 39.93 -47.56
N LYS A 13 -15.75 38.69 -47.36
CA LYS A 13 -17.09 38.20 -47.80
C LYS A 13 -17.28 36.68 -47.70
N THR A 14 -18.56 36.33 -47.53
CA THR A 14 -19.31 35.10 -47.84
C THR A 14 -19.29 33.96 -46.81
N THR A 15 -20.45 33.81 -46.18
CA THR A 15 -20.94 32.66 -45.41
C THR A 15 -20.88 31.38 -46.25
N ALA A 16 -19.98 30.46 -45.91
CA ALA A 16 -19.94 29.11 -46.45
C ALA A 16 -20.29 28.10 -45.34
N LEU A 17 -20.98 27.02 -45.68
CA LEU A 17 -21.20 25.87 -44.81
C LEU A 17 -19.88 25.49 -44.12
N ILE A 18 -19.87 25.43 -42.79
CA ILE A 18 -18.71 24.96 -42.02
C ILE A 18 -18.61 23.46 -42.28
N THR A 19 -17.86 23.08 -43.31
CA THR A 19 -17.31 21.75 -43.43
C THR A 19 -16.25 21.65 -42.33
N VAL A 20 -16.55 20.90 -41.28
CA VAL A 20 -15.57 20.65 -40.22
C VAL A 20 -14.55 19.68 -40.82
N THR A 21 -13.37 20.21 -41.17
CA THR A 21 -12.25 19.43 -41.68
C THR A 21 -11.75 18.48 -40.59
N PRO A 22 -11.44 17.20 -40.91
CA PRO A 22 -10.83 16.32 -39.93
C PRO A 22 -9.50 16.89 -39.45
N GLN A 23 -9.19 16.70 -38.18
CA GLN A 23 -8.05 17.34 -37.52
C GLN A 23 -7.11 16.32 -36.90
N LEU A 24 -5.81 16.53 -37.11
CA LEU A 24 -4.73 15.75 -36.52
C LEU A 24 -4.23 16.43 -35.25
N TYR A 25 -4.14 15.66 -34.17
CA TYR A 25 -3.60 16.11 -32.91
C TYR A 25 -2.48 15.20 -32.43
N LEU A 26 -1.48 15.79 -31.78
CA LEU A 26 -0.57 15.11 -30.88
C LEU A 26 -1.17 15.09 -29.47
N ALA A 27 -1.35 13.90 -28.90
CA ALA A 27 -1.88 13.73 -27.57
C ALA A 27 -0.83 13.16 -26.62
N PHE A 28 -0.67 13.81 -25.46
CA PHE A 28 0.16 13.30 -24.38
C PHE A 28 -0.70 12.68 -23.31
N TYR A 29 -0.36 11.44 -22.98
CA TYR A 29 -0.98 10.68 -21.92
C TYR A 29 -0.05 10.63 -20.72
N ALA A 30 -0.58 10.83 -19.53
CA ALA A 30 0.18 10.68 -18.29
C ALA A 30 0.64 9.22 -18.15
N ARG A 31 1.92 9.03 -17.80
CA ARG A 31 2.46 7.73 -17.39
C ARG A 31 2.55 7.71 -15.87
N LEU A 32 1.77 6.84 -15.25
CA LEU A 32 1.74 6.70 -13.80
C LEU A 32 3.11 6.31 -13.20
N LYS A 33 3.92 5.54 -13.94
CA LYS A 33 5.26 5.09 -13.51
C LYS A 33 6.37 6.14 -13.77
N TYR A 34 6.14 7.10 -14.66
CA TYR A 34 7.16 8.07 -15.11
C TYR A 34 6.48 9.43 -15.34
N PRO A 35 6.23 10.25 -14.30
CA PRO A 35 5.40 11.47 -14.39
C PRO A 35 5.97 12.58 -15.28
N ASP A 36 7.29 12.53 -15.54
CA ASP A 36 7.99 13.43 -16.46
C ASP A 36 8.09 12.88 -17.89
N ALA A 37 7.57 11.68 -18.13
CA ALA A 37 7.49 11.08 -19.45
C ALA A 37 6.04 10.89 -19.88
N TYR A 38 5.76 11.21 -21.14
CA TYR A 38 4.43 11.06 -21.71
C TYR A 38 4.33 9.80 -22.56
N HIS A 39 3.15 9.19 -22.57
CA HIS A 39 2.78 8.27 -23.63
C HIS A 39 2.24 9.07 -24.82
N TYR A 40 2.88 8.92 -25.98
CA TYR A 40 2.56 9.66 -27.18
C TYR A 40 1.52 8.91 -28.01
N ALA A 41 0.52 9.63 -28.52
CA ALA A 41 -0.49 9.11 -29.43
C ALA A 41 -0.89 10.18 -30.45
N LEU A 42 -1.36 9.74 -31.61
CA LEU A 42 -1.98 10.61 -32.61
C LEU A 42 -3.50 10.46 -32.52
N HIS A 43 -4.21 11.59 -32.44
CA HIS A 43 -5.67 11.61 -32.50
C HIS A 43 -6.13 12.22 -33.82
N ILE A 44 -7.05 11.53 -34.46
CA ILE A 44 -7.75 12.02 -35.65
C ILE A 44 -9.19 12.27 -35.27
N SER A 45 -9.58 13.54 -35.21
CA SER A 45 -10.95 13.94 -34.89
C SER A 45 -11.68 14.32 -36.17
N SER A 46 -12.80 13.66 -36.45
CA SER A 46 -13.64 13.90 -37.63
C SER A 46 -15.12 13.97 -37.22
N PRO A 47 -15.97 14.74 -37.93
CA PRO A 47 -17.42 14.64 -37.77
C PRO A 47 -17.91 13.21 -38.01
N ASP A 48 -18.88 12.77 -37.22
CA ASP A 48 -19.49 11.44 -37.31
C ASP A 48 -20.53 11.39 -38.43
N GLY A 49 -20.04 11.34 -39.67
CA GLY A 49 -20.87 11.36 -40.86
C GLY A 49 -21.37 12.74 -41.28
N THR A 50 -22.06 12.81 -42.41
CA THR A 50 -22.48 14.07 -43.07
C THR A 50 -23.64 14.78 -42.37
N SER A 51 -24.27 14.16 -41.37
CA SER A 51 -25.51 14.64 -40.74
C SER A 51 -25.46 14.71 -39.21
N SER A 52 -24.38 14.27 -38.55
CA SER A 52 -24.23 14.35 -37.09
C SER A 52 -23.23 15.45 -36.70
N PRO A 53 -23.56 16.26 -35.67
CA PRO A 53 -22.59 17.19 -35.08
C PRO A 53 -21.60 16.50 -34.12
N ALA A 54 -21.76 15.19 -33.85
CA ALA A 54 -20.86 14.45 -32.97
C ALA A 54 -19.47 14.32 -33.61
N ILE A 55 -18.41 14.60 -32.85
CA ILE A 55 -17.03 14.44 -33.30
C ILE A 55 -16.54 13.08 -32.83
N ARG A 56 -16.15 12.23 -33.77
CA ARG A 56 -15.51 10.95 -33.50
C ARG A 56 -13.99 11.13 -33.49
N THR A 57 -13.33 10.63 -32.45
CA THR A 57 -11.86 10.66 -32.38
C THR A 57 -11.30 9.24 -32.42
N MET A 58 -10.45 8.98 -33.42
CA MET A 58 -9.64 7.77 -33.48
C MET A 58 -8.28 8.05 -32.84
N LYS A 59 -7.88 7.22 -31.88
CA LYS A 59 -6.56 7.23 -31.26
C LYS A 59 -5.69 6.16 -31.90
N HIS A 60 -4.54 6.57 -32.41
CA HIS A 60 -3.50 5.70 -32.94
C HIS A 60 -2.26 5.77 -32.05
N HIS A 61 -1.79 4.62 -31.58
CA HIS A 61 -0.57 4.55 -30.77
C HIS A 61 0.05 3.16 -30.78
N CYS A 62 1.29 3.09 -30.29
CA CYS A 62 1.94 1.83 -29.95
C CYS A 62 1.96 1.61 -28.43
N LYS A 63 1.74 0.37 -27.98
CA LYS A 63 1.83 -0.02 -26.58
C LYS A 63 2.57 -1.34 -26.42
N ASN A 64 3.16 -1.55 -25.25
CA ASN A 64 3.66 -2.85 -24.85
C ASN A 64 2.51 -3.73 -24.36
N ILE A 65 2.44 -4.95 -24.87
CA ILE A 65 1.56 -5.99 -24.33
C ILE A 65 2.42 -7.09 -23.73
N ILE A 66 1.96 -7.72 -22.65
CA ILE A 66 2.64 -8.90 -22.09
C ILE A 66 2.07 -10.11 -22.83
N THR A 67 2.94 -10.86 -23.51
CA THR A 67 2.57 -12.10 -24.20
C THR A 67 3.36 -13.25 -23.59
N VAL A 68 2.62 -14.27 -23.12
CA VAL A 68 3.20 -15.49 -22.58
C VAL A 68 2.99 -16.61 -23.60
N THR A 69 4.07 -17.10 -24.19
CA THR A 69 4.03 -18.20 -25.17
C THR A 69 5.04 -19.26 -24.73
N GLU A 70 4.59 -20.51 -24.59
CA GLU A 70 5.43 -21.66 -24.24
C GLU A 70 6.34 -21.45 -23.00
N GLY A 71 5.83 -20.73 -21.99
CA GLY A 71 6.57 -20.47 -20.74
C GLY A 71 7.59 -19.33 -20.82
N THR A 72 7.71 -18.65 -21.96
CA THR A 72 8.53 -17.44 -22.10
C THR A 72 7.64 -16.19 -22.05
N VAL A 73 7.96 -15.26 -21.15
CA VAL A 73 7.32 -13.93 -21.10
C VAL A 73 8.02 -13.01 -22.08
N SER A 74 7.27 -12.47 -23.03
CA SER A 74 7.74 -11.42 -23.94
C SER A 74 6.87 -10.18 -23.78
N ILE A 75 7.44 -9.01 -24.05
CA ILE A 75 6.73 -7.74 -23.98
C ILE A 75 6.81 -7.05 -25.35
N PRO A 76 6.13 -7.59 -26.37
CA PRO A 76 6.17 -6.99 -27.71
C PRO A 76 5.43 -5.65 -27.74
N TRP A 77 5.94 -4.75 -28.59
CA TRP A 77 5.22 -3.56 -29.00
C TRP A 77 4.12 -3.94 -30.00
N VAL A 78 2.95 -3.34 -29.86
CA VAL A 78 1.81 -3.53 -30.76
C VAL A 78 1.18 -2.17 -31.08
N TYR A 79 0.86 -1.97 -32.36
CA TYR A 79 0.05 -0.85 -32.83
C TYR A 79 -1.43 -1.10 -32.55
N GLU A 80 -2.13 -0.06 -32.10
CA GLU A 80 -3.56 -0.09 -31.85
C GLU A 80 -4.22 1.19 -32.38
N ALA A 81 -5.35 1.01 -33.08
CA ALA A 81 -6.27 2.06 -33.48
C ALA A 81 -7.62 1.85 -32.76
N VAL A 82 -8.05 2.84 -31.98
CA VAL A 82 -9.20 2.71 -31.08
C VAL A 82 -10.00 4.00 -31.06
N ASN A 83 -11.33 3.88 -31.13
CA ASN A 83 -12.22 5.03 -30.97
C ASN A 83 -12.24 5.46 -29.50
N ILE A 84 -12.07 6.75 -29.26
CA ILE A 84 -12.10 7.34 -27.94
C ILE A 84 -12.98 8.59 -27.93
N ASP A 85 -13.50 8.92 -26.75
CA ASP A 85 -13.97 10.25 -26.44
C ASP A 85 -12.87 10.98 -25.63
N PRO A 86 -12.19 11.99 -26.22
CA PRO A 86 -11.11 12.69 -25.56
C PRO A 86 -11.52 13.45 -24.30
N ASP A 87 -12.78 13.85 -24.18
CA ASP A 87 -13.28 14.56 -23.00
C ASP A 87 -13.52 13.60 -21.82
N SER A 88 -13.60 12.30 -22.13
CA SER A 88 -13.85 11.21 -21.19
C SER A 88 -12.60 10.42 -20.77
N ASP A 89 -11.42 10.58 -21.41
CA ASP A 89 -10.18 9.90 -20.99
C ASP A 89 -9.32 10.78 -20.06
N PRO A 90 -9.32 10.53 -18.73
CA PRO A 90 -8.66 11.40 -17.76
C PRO A 90 -7.13 11.30 -17.79
N ARG A 91 -6.57 10.37 -18.56
CA ARG A 91 -5.11 10.24 -18.70
C ARG A 91 -4.55 11.23 -19.72
N ILE A 92 -5.40 11.87 -20.53
CA ILE A 92 -4.97 12.88 -21.49
C ILE A 92 -4.53 14.13 -20.73
N VAL A 93 -3.24 14.45 -20.84
CA VAL A 93 -2.62 15.63 -20.25
C VAL A 93 -2.88 16.84 -21.13
N VAL A 94 -2.61 16.70 -22.43
CA VAL A 94 -2.89 17.71 -23.45
C VAL A 94 -3.21 17.08 -24.79
N ARG A 95 -3.93 17.84 -25.62
CA ARG A 95 -4.07 17.60 -27.06
C ARG A 95 -3.64 18.85 -27.80
N ILE A 96 -2.69 18.69 -28.71
CA ILE A 96 -2.08 19.80 -29.45
C ILE A 96 -2.47 19.60 -30.91
N LEU A 97 -3.17 20.59 -31.47
CA LEU A 97 -3.57 20.56 -32.88
C LEU A 97 -2.32 20.72 -33.75
N LEU A 98 -2.06 19.74 -34.60
CA LEU A 98 -0.95 19.77 -35.56
C LEU A 98 -1.40 20.31 -36.92
N GLY A 99 -2.65 20.03 -37.31
CA GLY A 99 -3.16 20.46 -38.61
C GLY A 99 -4.50 19.86 -39.00
N ASP A 100 -5.02 20.30 -40.14
CA ASP A 100 -6.19 19.72 -40.80
C ASP A 100 -5.75 18.63 -41.78
N VAL A 101 -6.57 17.59 -41.90
CA VAL A 101 -6.32 16.41 -42.71
C VAL A 101 -7.16 16.51 -43.99
N GLY A 102 -6.48 16.57 -45.14
CA GLY A 102 -7.12 16.66 -46.45
C GLY A 102 -7.50 15.30 -47.05
N ARG A 103 -6.75 14.24 -46.71
CA ARG A 103 -6.95 12.87 -47.24
C ARG A 103 -7.06 11.86 -46.11
N ILE A 104 -8.21 11.92 -45.43
CA ILE A 104 -8.54 11.10 -44.26
C ILE A 104 -8.57 9.60 -44.59
N ASP A 105 -8.92 9.25 -45.82
CA ASP A 105 -9.00 7.90 -46.38
C ASP A 105 -7.63 7.18 -46.39
N LEU A 106 -6.53 7.93 -46.40
CA LEU A 106 -5.18 7.37 -46.41
C LEU A 106 -4.60 7.18 -44.99
N VAL A 107 -5.18 7.82 -43.97
CA VAL A 107 -4.56 7.90 -42.64
C VAL A 107 -4.41 6.53 -42.00
N ASP A 108 -5.47 5.74 -41.92
CA ASP A 108 -5.45 4.44 -41.23
C ASP A 108 -4.40 3.50 -41.85
N SER A 109 -4.39 3.39 -43.19
CA SER A 109 -3.44 2.53 -43.91
C SER A 109 -1.98 2.97 -43.76
N LEU A 110 -1.72 4.28 -43.73
CA LEU A 110 -0.36 4.82 -43.54
C LEU A 110 0.14 4.62 -42.11
N LEU A 111 -0.73 4.78 -41.12
CA LEU A 111 -0.38 4.61 -39.70
C LEU A 111 -0.20 3.13 -39.32
N GLU A 112 -1.04 2.24 -39.85
CA GLU A 112 -0.90 0.79 -39.66
C GLU A 112 0.38 0.22 -40.30
N ALA A 113 0.83 0.83 -41.42
CA ALA A 113 2.05 0.43 -42.11
C ALA A 113 3.36 0.90 -41.44
N VAL A 114 3.29 1.62 -40.31
CA VAL A 114 4.48 2.01 -39.54
C VAL A 114 5.03 0.77 -38.82
N PRO A 115 6.30 0.39 -39.01
CA PRO A 115 6.87 -0.81 -38.38
C PRO A 115 6.84 -0.79 -36.85
N VAL A 116 6.54 -1.95 -36.25
CA VAL A 116 6.49 -2.17 -34.79
C VAL A 116 7.15 -3.52 -34.46
N GLY A 117 8.05 -3.58 -33.47
CA GLY A 117 8.62 -4.86 -32.97
C GLY A 117 9.93 -5.34 -33.64
N GLN A 118 10.21 -6.65 -33.62
CA GLN A 118 11.52 -7.25 -33.99
C GLN A 118 12.02 -6.79 -35.37
N GLY A 119 13.22 -6.18 -35.40
CA GLY A 119 13.78 -5.47 -36.56
C GLY A 119 13.70 -3.93 -36.44
N SER A 120 13.02 -3.40 -35.42
CA SER A 120 13.13 -2.00 -35.01
C SER A 120 14.44 -1.72 -34.28
N LYS A 121 14.83 -0.44 -34.22
CA LYS A 121 16.01 0.03 -33.46
C LYS A 121 15.95 -0.47 -32.01
N GLU A 122 17.11 -0.76 -31.40
CA GLU A 122 17.23 -1.29 -30.02
C GLU A 122 16.45 -0.46 -28.97
N ASP A 123 16.15 0.81 -29.26
CA ASP A 123 15.43 1.76 -28.38
C ASP A 123 13.98 2.09 -28.80
N PHE A 124 13.29 1.24 -29.56
CA PHE A 124 11.93 1.53 -30.06
C PHE A 124 10.94 1.85 -28.92
N ASN A 125 10.16 2.92 -29.09
CA ASN A 125 9.13 3.36 -28.15
C ASN A 125 8.02 4.16 -28.86
N CYS A 126 7.01 4.60 -28.10
CA CYS A 126 5.87 5.36 -28.66
C CYS A 126 6.27 6.68 -29.32
N VAL A 127 7.35 7.33 -28.88
CA VAL A 127 7.87 8.59 -29.45
C VAL A 127 8.41 8.32 -30.85
N TYR A 128 9.25 7.28 -30.98
CA TYR A 128 9.76 6.84 -32.28
C TYR A 128 8.64 6.46 -33.25
N TRP A 129 7.63 5.72 -32.77
CA TRP A 129 6.48 5.38 -33.61
C TRP A 129 5.75 6.64 -34.10
N VAL A 130 5.49 7.62 -33.23
CA VAL A 130 4.81 8.87 -33.63
C VAL A 130 5.67 9.67 -34.62
N LYS A 131 6.98 9.73 -34.42
CA LYS A 131 7.92 10.38 -35.35
C LYS A 131 7.83 9.76 -36.76
N ASP A 132 7.92 8.44 -36.85
CA ASP A 132 7.86 7.72 -38.13
C ASP A 132 6.47 7.81 -38.77
N ALA A 133 5.41 7.81 -37.95
CA ALA A 133 4.04 8.02 -38.39
C ALA A 133 3.84 9.40 -39.01
N LEU A 134 4.27 10.48 -38.35
CA LEU A 134 4.16 11.84 -38.87
C LEU A 134 4.98 12.02 -40.15
N PHE A 135 6.19 11.46 -40.20
CA PHE A 135 7.01 11.48 -41.41
C PHE A 135 6.29 10.84 -42.61
N ARG A 136 5.61 9.70 -42.42
CA ARG A 136 4.83 9.06 -43.50
C ARG A 136 3.62 9.87 -43.92
N LEU A 137 2.91 10.48 -42.98
CA LEU A 137 1.76 11.35 -43.29
C LEU A 137 2.20 12.59 -44.08
N ASP A 138 3.36 13.17 -43.72
CA ASP A 138 3.97 14.30 -44.42
C ASP A 138 4.40 13.94 -45.85
N GLN A 139 5.18 12.85 -46.00
CA GLN A 139 5.61 12.35 -47.31
C GLN A 139 4.45 12.04 -48.25
N ALA A 140 3.37 11.48 -47.71
CA ALA A 140 2.20 11.22 -48.50
C ALA A 140 1.52 12.54 -48.91
N GLY A 141 1.60 13.62 -48.13
CA GLY A 141 0.91 14.90 -48.32
C GLY A 141 -0.52 14.87 -47.78
N VAL A 142 -0.72 14.26 -46.61
CA VAL A 142 -2.06 14.02 -46.03
C VAL A 142 -2.63 15.28 -45.35
N ILE A 143 -1.76 16.16 -44.86
CA ILE A 143 -2.12 17.40 -44.17
C ILE A 143 -2.48 18.48 -45.18
N SER A 144 -3.68 19.08 -45.04
CA SER A 144 -4.14 20.19 -45.88
C SER A 144 -3.81 21.56 -45.29
N TRP A 145 -3.59 21.62 -43.98
CA TRP A 145 -3.19 22.84 -43.26
C TRP A 145 -2.40 22.46 -42.00
N GLY A 146 -1.29 23.15 -41.72
CA GLY A 146 -0.37 22.83 -40.62
C GLY A 146 1.00 22.40 -41.14
N ASP A 147 1.94 22.14 -40.23
CA ASP A 147 3.29 21.66 -40.54
C ASP A 147 3.71 20.58 -39.53
N ILE A 148 4.02 19.39 -40.06
CA ILE A 148 4.46 18.23 -39.29
C ILE A 148 5.83 17.71 -39.77
N SER A 149 6.49 18.45 -40.66
CA SER A 149 7.72 18.04 -41.34
C SER A 149 8.94 18.02 -40.41
N ASP A 150 8.96 18.90 -39.40
CA ASP A 150 10.00 18.98 -38.38
C ASP A 150 9.52 18.40 -37.04
N TRP A 151 9.77 17.10 -36.85
CA TRP A 151 9.46 16.40 -35.60
C TRP A 151 10.09 17.07 -34.36
N GLU A 152 11.34 17.54 -34.46
CA GLU A 152 12.05 18.09 -33.32
C GLU A 152 11.41 19.41 -32.84
N SER A 153 10.96 20.23 -33.79
CA SER A 153 10.19 21.44 -33.50
C SER A 153 8.80 21.12 -32.92
N VAL A 154 8.10 20.14 -33.49
CA VAL A 154 6.79 19.69 -32.98
C VAL A 154 6.89 19.18 -31.55
N GLU A 155 7.83 18.27 -31.27
CA GLU A 155 8.03 17.66 -29.96
C GLU A 155 8.44 18.70 -28.91
N ARG A 156 9.41 19.57 -29.24
CA ARG A 156 9.86 20.64 -28.34
C ARG A 156 8.72 21.59 -27.99
N THR A 157 8.00 22.08 -28.99
CA THR A 157 6.87 23.01 -28.79
C THR A 157 5.77 22.37 -27.95
N ALA A 158 5.50 21.09 -28.17
CA ALA A 158 4.52 20.34 -27.40
C ALA A 158 4.92 20.20 -25.93
N LEU A 159 6.17 19.81 -25.66
CA LEU A 159 6.70 19.68 -24.31
C LEU A 159 6.75 21.03 -23.58
N ASP A 160 7.20 22.10 -24.25
CA ASP A 160 7.23 23.45 -23.71
C ASP A 160 5.83 23.92 -23.31
N TYR A 161 4.83 23.66 -24.16
CA TYR A 161 3.43 23.96 -23.86
C TYR A 161 2.95 23.23 -22.61
N VAL A 162 3.22 21.93 -22.48
CA VAL A 162 2.81 21.18 -21.27
C VAL A 162 3.52 21.70 -20.02
N ASN A 163 4.81 22.00 -20.11
CA ASN A 163 5.59 22.54 -19.00
C ASN A 163 5.08 23.93 -18.57
N GLU A 164 4.70 24.79 -19.52
CA GLU A 164 4.06 26.07 -19.24
C GLU A 164 2.71 25.87 -18.51
N LYS A 165 1.90 24.89 -18.93
CA LYS A 165 0.62 24.58 -18.26
C LYS A 165 0.79 23.94 -16.88
N LYS A 166 1.86 23.15 -16.68
CA LYS A 166 2.29 22.65 -15.37
C LYS A 166 2.64 23.81 -14.43
N GLN A 167 3.45 24.78 -14.88
CA GLN A 167 3.81 25.97 -14.09
C GLN A 167 2.60 26.84 -13.72
N GLN A 168 1.56 26.85 -14.57
CA GLN A 168 0.30 27.54 -14.32
C GLN A 168 -0.65 26.79 -13.37
N GLY A 169 -0.25 25.63 -12.83
CA GLY A 169 -1.07 24.82 -11.93
C GLY A 169 -2.30 24.21 -12.60
N ARG A 170 -2.30 24.07 -13.94
CA ARG A 170 -3.41 23.45 -14.69
C ARG A 170 -3.20 21.97 -14.97
N VAL A 171 -1.97 21.51 -14.76
CA VAL A 171 -1.52 20.13 -14.99
C VAL A 171 -0.80 19.66 -13.73
N GLY A 172 -1.46 19.80 -12.57
CA GLY A 172 -0.94 19.32 -11.29
C GLY A 172 -1.13 17.82 -11.15
N THR A 173 -0.15 17.13 -10.57
CA THR A 173 -0.27 15.71 -10.20
C THR A 173 -1.46 15.49 -9.28
N PHE A 174 -1.78 16.45 -8.40
CA PHE A 174 -2.98 16.42 -7.56
C PHE A 174 -4.28 16.65 -8.33
N ASP A 175 -4.34 17.52 -9.34
CA ASP A 175 -5.53 17.67 -10.20
C ASP A 175 -5.75 16.45 -11.11
N LEU A 176 -4.66 15.79 -11.51
CA LEU A 176 -4.70 14.53 -12.25
C LEU A 176 -5.12 13.37 -11.33
N ILE A 177 -4.62 13.30 -10.10
CA ILE A 177 -5.04 12.33 -9.09
C ILE A 177 -6.49 12.56 -8.70
N GLU A 178 -6.92 13.81 -8.49
CA GLU A 178 -8.28 14.18 -8.16
C GLU A 178 -9.20 13.94 -9.37
N SER A 179 -8.79 14.25 -10.60
CA SER A 179 -9.59 13.95 -11.80
C SER A 179 -9.58 12.47 -12.20
N ILE A 180 -8.53 11.69 -11.96
CA ILE A 180 -8.54 10.22 -12.13
C ILE A 180 -9.41 9.61 -11.03
N SER A 181 -9.30 10.09 -9.78
CA SER A 181 -10.15 9.66 -8.67
C SER A 181 -11.62 10.08 -8.84
N GLN A 182 -11.91 11.20 -9.52
CA GLN A 182 -13.27 11.69 -9.78
C GLN A 182 -13.87 11.17 -11.10
N LYS A 183 -13.08 11.00 -12.18
CA LYS A 183 -13.56 10.63 -13.53
C LYS A 183 -13.25 9.19 -13.95
N ALA A 184 -12.26 8.53 -13.33
CA ALA A 184 -12.03 7.09 -13.45
C ALA A 184 -11.97 6.42 -12.06
N PRO A 185 -13.05 6.50 -11.26
CA PRO A 185 -13.15 5.88 -9.92
C PRO A 185 -13.08 4.34 -9.94
N HIS A 186 -12.77 3.76 -11.10
CA HIS A 186 -12.91 2.36 -11.44
C HIS A 186 -11.59 1.71 -11.83
N LEU A 187 -10.41 2.31 -11.62
CA LEU A 187 -9.13 1.64 -11.88
C LEU A 187 -8.30 1.57 -10.59
N LEU A 188 -7.78 0.37 -10.28
CA LEU A 188 -6.79 0.18 -9.22
C LEU A 188 -5.50 0.90 -9.62
N LEU A 189 -4.98 1.75 -8.73
CA LEU A 189 -3.71 2.45 -8.92
C LEU A 189 -2.62 1.45 -9.33
N GLY A 190 -1.99 1.70 -10.48
CA GLY A 190 -0.85 0.92 -10.97
C GLY A 190 -1.17 -0.43 -11.63
N GLY A 191 -2.44 -0.80 -11.86
CA GLY A 191 -2.81 -2.09 -12.50
C GLY A 191 -3.91 -1.99 -13.58
N PRO A 192 -4.12 -3.05 -14.40
CA PRO A 192 -5.19 -3.09 -15.41
C PRO A 192 -6.58 -3.36 -14.80
N ALA A 193 -6.65 -3.54 -13.48
CA ALA A 193 -7.82 -4.04 -12.79
C ALA A 193 -8.81 -2.94 -12.42
N VAL A 194 -10.10 -3.24 -12.56
CA VAL A 194 -11.15 -2.31 -12.17
C VAL A 194 -11.31 -2.29 -10.65
N LEU A 195 -11.29 -1.10 -10.03
CA LEU A 195 -11.54 -0.93 -8.60
C LEU A 195 -12.98 -1.32 -8.27
N ARG A 196 -13.14 -2.26 -7.34
CA ARG A 196 -14.42 -2.64 -6.77
C ARG A 196 -14.84 -1.58 -5.76
N THR A 197 -16.05 -1.06 -5.92
CA THR A 197 -16.63 0.00 -5.07
C THR A 197 -17.77 -0.50 -4.18
N VAL A 198 -18.32 -1.69 -4.45
CA VAL A 198 -19.41 -2.29 -3.68
C VAL A 198 -18.95 -3.62 -3.09
N TYR A 199 -18.88 -3.71 -1.76
CA TYR A 199 -18.42 -4.90 -1.03
C TYR A 199 -19.56 -5.52 -0.23
N SER A 200 -20.33 -4.69 0.47
CA SER A 200 -21.31 -5.09 1.47
C SER A 200 -22.72 -4.54 1.22
N HIS A 201 -22.86 -3.58 0.31
CA HIS A 201 -24.06 -2.75 0.13
C HIS A 201 -24.36 -1.83 1.33
N PHE A 202 -23.43 -1.69 2.27
CA PHE A 202 -23.48 -0.68 3.33
C PHE A 202 -22.55 0.48 2.96
N GLU A 203 -23.15 1.59 2.50
CA GLU A 203 -22.43 2.71 1.87
C GLU A 203 -21.24 3.24 2.70
N PRO A 204 -21.34 3.50 4.02
CA PRO A 204 -20.19 4.00 4.79
C PRO A 204 -19.02 3.03 4.80
N LEU A 205 -19.31 1.73 4.87
CA LEU A 205 -18.28 0.70 4.85
C LEU A 205 -17.66 0.55 3.46
N ASP A 206 -18.50 0.53 2.43
CA ASP A 206 -18.04 0.39 1.05
C ASP A 206 -17.18 1.60 0.62
N ALA A 207 -17.52 2.81 1.08
CA ALA A 207 -16.70 4.01 0.88
C ALA A 207 -15.32 3.90 1.55
N GLN A 208 -15.27 3.42 2.80
CA GLN A 208 -14.01 3.20 3.51
C GLN A 208 -13.15 2.15 2.80
N LEU A 209 -13.72 1.01 2.42
CA LEU A 209 -12.99 -0.05 1.71
C LEU A 209 -12.51 0.43 0.35
N THR A 210 -13.31 1.22 -0.37
CA THR A 210 -12.90 1.83 -1.65
C THR A 210 -11.68 2.73 -1.50
N THR A 211 -11.48 3.34 -0.32
CA THR A 211 -10.27 4.13 0.01
C THR A 211 -9.09 3.26 0.41
N LEU A 212 -9.31 2.23 1.25
CA LEU A 212 -8.26 1.37 1.79
C LEU A 212 -7.67 0.41 0.75
N ILE A 213 -8.48 -0.08 -0.20
CA ILE A 213 -8.04 -1.10 -1.15
C ILE A 213 -6.95 -0.59 -2.09
N PRO A 214 -7.06 0.58 -2.75
CA PRO A 214 -5.98 1.15 -3.54
C PRO A 214 -4.72 1.43 -2.71
N PHE A 215 -4.87 1.79 -1.43
CA PHE A 215 -3.74 2.05 -0.52
C PHE A 215 -2.94 0.76 -0.22
N PHE A 216 -3.61 -0.34 0.10
CA PHE A 216 -2.94 -1.61 0.41
C PHE A 216 -2.67 -2.50 -0.82
N TRP A 217 -3.18 -2.14 -2.00
CA TRP A 217 -2.98 -2.93 -3.21
C TRP A 217 -1.50 -3.07 -3.61
N PRO A 218 -0.70 -1.98 -3.69
CA PRO A 218 0.73 -2.08 -4.01
C PRO A 218 1.52 -2.93 -3.01
N LEU A 219 1.08 -2.97 -1.75
CA LEU A 219 1.67 -3.77 -0.67
C LEU A 219 1.65 -5.26 -1.02
N VAL A 220 0.53 -5.74 -1.57
CA VAL A 220 0.33 -7.17 -1.84
C VAL A 220 0.76 -7.57 -3.25
N THR A 221 0.77 -6.66 -4.22
CA THR A 221 1.11 -6.98 -5.61
C THR A 221 2.61 -7.06 -5.89
N GLY A 222 3.47 -6.52 -5.01
CA GLY A 222 4.90 -6.42 -5.31
C GLY A 222 5.24 -5.31 -6.29
N ALA A 223 4.36 -4.32 -6.47
CA ALA A 223 4.56 -3.20 -7.40
C ALA A 223 5.84 -2.40 -7.07
N MET A 224 6.17 -2.30 -5.79
CA MET A 224 7.44 -1.77 -5.29
C MET A 224 8.00 -2.78 -4.26
N PRO A 225 9.13 -3.47 -4.55
CA PRO A 225 9.68 -4.51 -3.69
C PRO A 225 9.90 -4.05 -2.25
N GLU A 226 10.37 -2.83 -2.05
CA GLU A 226 10.62 -2.20 -0.76
C GLU A 226 9.36 -2.12 0.09
N LEU A 227 8.24 -1.72 -0.53
CA LEU A 227 6.95 -1.62 0.13
C LEU A 227 6.43 -2.99 0.54
N SER A 228 6.49 -3.98 -0.35
CA SER A 228 6.04 -5.33 -0.01
C SER A 228 6.90 -5.98 1.09
N LEU A 229 8.22 -5.80 1.04
CA LEU A 229 9.14 -6.28 2.08
C LEU A 229 8.87 -5.59 3.42
N PHE A 230 8.69 -4.27 3.42
CA PHE A 230 8.29 -3.53 4.61
C PHE A 230 6.91 -4.00 5.12
N GLY A 231 5.97 -4.31 4.24
CA GLY A 231 4.66 -4.86 4.57
C GLY A 231 4.72 -6.16 5.35
N VAL A 232 5.60 -7.09 4.95
CA VAL A 232 5.82 -8.35 5.69
C VAL A 232 6.43 -8.08 7.07
N TYR A 233 7.41 -7.18 7.15
CA TYR A 233 8.00 -6.74 8.42
C TYR A 233 6.93 -6.12 9.35
N MET A 234 6.16 -5.16 8.83
CA MET A 234 5.06 -4.50 9.53
C MET A 234 4.04 -5.53 10.00
N GLY A 235 3.71 -6.53 9.19
CA GLY A 235 2.79 -7.61 9.56
C GLY A 235 3.24 -8.38 10.81
N GLY A 236 4.54 -8.61 10.97
CA GLY A 236 5.10 -9.17 12.20
C GLY A 236 4.98 -8.24 13.41
N GLN A 237 5.25 -6.94 13.23
CA GLN A 237 5.12 -5.94 14.29
C GLN A 237 3.66 -5.75 14.74
N LEU A 238 2.72 -5.76 13.79
CA LEU A 238 1.29 -5.68 14.04
C LEU A 238 0.78 -6.90 14.82
N LEU A 239 1.28 -8.10 14.51
CA LEU A 239 0.97 -9.33 15.25
C LEU A 239 1.34 -9.21 16.74
N SER A 240 2.51 -8.65 17.04
CA SER A 240 2.96 -8.43 18.42
C SER A 240 2.05 -7.46 19.18
N CYS A 241 1.68 -6.32 18.57
CA CYS A 241 0.76 -5.37 19.20
C CYS A 241 -0.66 -5.94 19.34
N LEU A 242 -1.15 -6.70 18.37
CA LEU A 242 -2.45 -7.35 18.45
C LEU A 242 -2.49 -8.34 19.62
N ALA A 243 -1.43 -9.14 19.79
CA ALA A 243 -1.29 -10.03 20.93
C ALA A 243 -1.26 -9.26 22.26
N LEU A 244 -0.52 -8.16 22.35
CA LEU A 244 -0.48 -7.30 23.54
C LEU A 244 -1.86 -6.78 23.92
N ILE A 245 -2.61 -6.21 22.97
CA ILE A 245 -3.94 -5.67 23.22
C ILE A 245 -4.90 -6.76 23.68
N VAL A 246 -4.89 -7.94 23.04
CA VAL A 246 -5.77 -9.04 23.44
C VAL A 246 -5.38 -9.59 24.82
N ILE A 247 -4.09 -9.75 25.11
CA ILE A 247 -3.61 -10.18 26.43
C ILE A 247 -4.04 -9.19 27.51
N GLU A 248 -3.83 -7.88 27.30
CA GLU A 248 -4.25 -6.85 28.25
C GLU A 248 -5.78 -6.83 28.43
N GLY A 249 -6.54 -7.03 27.36
CA GLY A 249 -8.00 -7.13 27.43
C GLY A 249 -8.52 -8.33 28.24
N GLU A 250 -7.76 -9.42 28.29
CA GLU A 250 -8.09 -10.63 29.05
C GLU A 250 -7.69 -10.57 30.54
N ARG A 251 -6.93 -9.56 30.97
CA ARG A 251 -6.51 -9.43 32.37
C ARG A 251 -7.66 -9.00 33.27
N LYS A 252 -7.77 -9.63 34.44
CA LYS A 252 -8.79 -9.30 35.45
C LYS A 252 -8.75 -7.82 35.86
N GLY A 253 -7.55 -7.24 35.95
CA GLY A 253 -7.36 -5.82 36.28
C GLY A 253 -7.94 -4.83 35.27
N ASN A 254 -8.19 -5.28 34.03
CA ASN A 254 -8.68 -4.46 32.92
C ASN A 254 -10.15 -4.76 32.53
N ALA A 255 -10.74 -5.84 33.07
CA ALA A 255 -12.02 -6.39 32.60
C ALA A 255 -13.23 -5.43 32.62
N ARG A 256 -13.20 -4.37 33.44
CA ARG A 256 -14.29 -3.37 33.55
C ARG A 256 -13.94 -1.99 32.99
N GLY A 257 -12.79 -1.86 32.33
CA GLY A 257 -12.29 -0.59 31.79
C GLY A 257 -12.18 -0.59 30.26
N PRO A 258 -11.81 0.55 29.66
CA PRO A 258 -11.65 0.66 28.21
C PRO A 258 -10.58 -0.26 27.63
N ILE A 259 -9.57 -0.65 28.42
CA ILE A 259 -8.55 -1.63 28.03
C ILE A 259 -9.12 -3.04 27.88
N GLY A 260 -10.20 -3.37 28.61
CA GLY A 260 -10.91 -4.65 28.53
C GLY A 260 -11.66 -4.88 27.21
N LEU A 261 -11.53 -3.97 26.23
CA LEU A 261 -12.22 -4.00 24.93
C LEU A 261 -11.22 -4.17 23.77
N PRO A 262 -10.49 -5.30 23.69
CA PRO A 262 -9.37 -5.46 22.77
C PRO A 262 -9.79 -5.40 21.29
N THR A 263 -10.95 -5.96 20.95
CA THR A 263 -11.46 -5.94 19.56
C THR A 263 -11.77 -4.52 19.09
N ILE A 264 -12.24 -3.63 19.98
CA ILE A 264 -12.51 -2.23 19.62
C ILE A 264 -11.21 -1.53 19.27
N TRP A 265 -10.19 -1.61 20.16
CA TRP A 265 -8.88 -1.01 19.91
C TRP A 265 -8.23 -1.52 18.62
N ALA A 266 -8.21 -2.84 18.42
CA ALA A 266 -7.60 -3.43 17.25
C ALA A 266 -8.39 -3.13 15.95
N THR A 267 -9.71 -3.04 16.01
CA THR A 267 -10.55 -2.67 14.85
C THR A 267 -10.39 -1.19 14.50
N SER A 268 -10.11 -0.32 15.49
CA SER A 268 -9.84 1.10 15.23
C SER A 268 -8.64 1.31 14.30
N TRP A 269 -7.68 0.38 14.24
CA TRP A 269 -6.52 0.45 13.32
C TRP A 269 -6.90 0.45 11.83
N VAL A 270 -8.11 -0.02 11.50
CA VAL A 270 -8.64 -0.02 10.12
C VAL A 270 -9.09 1.39 9.70
N PHE A 271 -9.53 2.19 10.66
CA PHE A 271 -10.12 3.50 10.43
C PHE A 271 -9.18 4.65 10.79
N ILE A 272 -8.26 4.40 11.71
CA ILE A 272 -7.33 5.37 12.27
C ILE A 272 -5.93 4.75 12.21
N PRO A 273 -4.90 5.49 11.76
CA PRO A 273 -3.54 4.97 11.66
C PRO A 273 -3.07 4.27 12.96
N PHE A 274 -2.42 3.13 12.80
CA PHE A 274 -1.99 2.26 13.90
C PHE A 274 -1.04 3.00 14.87
N GLY A 275 -0.13 3.79 14.31
CA GLY A 275 0.79 4.69 14.98
C GLY A 275 0.13 5.82 15.76
N PHE A 276 -1.17 6.06 15.58
CA PHE A 276 -1.95 6.99 16.39
C PHE A 276 -2.75 6.27 17.48
N VAL A 277 -3.43 5.18 17.13
CA VAL A 277 -4.27 4.42 18.07
C VAL A 277 -3.43 3.75 19.16
N GLN A 278 -2.28 3.17 18.81
CA GLN A 278 -1.45 2.43 19.77
C GLN A 278 -0.90 3.32 20.90
N PRO A 279 -0.34 4.52 20.65
CA PRO A 279 0.02 5.45 21.72
C PRO A 279 -1.16 5.80 22.63
N ILE A 280 -2.35 6.03 22.07
CA ILE A 280 -3.55 6.36 22.85
C ILE A 280 -3.94 5.18 23.74
N HIS A 281 -3.98 3.96 23.20
CA HIS A 281 -4.22 2.75 23.98
C HIS A 281 -3.24 2.65 25.17
N ASN A 282 -1.95 2.84 24.90
CA ASN A 282 -0.89 2.75 25.91
C ASN A 282 -1.04 3.84 26.99
N LEU A 283 -1.41 5.06 26.60
CA LEU A 283 -1.67 6.17 27.51
C LEU A 283 -2.89 5.91 28.38
N VAL A 284 -3.99 5.42 27.77
CA VAL A 284 -5.21 5.05 28.48
C VAL A 284 -4.92 3.93 29.48
N HIS A 285 -4.05 2.98 29.11
CA HIS A 285 -3.62 1.92 30.00
C HIS A 285 -2.90 2.50 31.22
N VAL A 286 -1.86 3.31 31.02
CA VAL A 286 -1.08 3.88 32.14
C VAL A 286 -1.95 4.72 33.08
N PHE A 287 -2.82 5.57 32.55
CA PHE A 287 -3.60 6.50 33.38
C PHE A 287 -4.87 5.91 33.99
N PHE A 288 -5.53 4.95 33.32
CA PHE A 288 -6.85 4.49 33.72
C PHE A 288 -6.93 3.00 34.06
N SER A 289 -5.94 2.19 33.68
CA SER A 289 -5.88 0.80 34.15
C SER A 289 -5.45 0.72 35.61
N ARG A 290 -6.06 -0.21 36.34
CA ARG A 290 -5.57 -0.63 37.67
C ARG A 290 -4.12 -1.12 37.62
N LEU A 291 -3.74 -1.76 36.52
CA LEU A 291 -2.39 -2.31 36.30
C LEU A 291 -1.38 -1.22 35.95
N GLY A 292 -1.79 -0.20 35.19
CA GLY A 292 -0.98 0.97 34.88
C GLY A 292 -0.70 1.85 36.10
N ARG A 293 -1.67 1.94 37.02
CA ARG A 293 -1.60 2.73 38.25
C ARG A 293 -1.03 2.00 39.46
N ALA A 294 -0.75 0.70 39.36
CA ALA A 294 -0.38 -0.15 40.50
C ALA A 294 0.96 0.24 41.17
N GLY A 295 1.75 1.15 40.57
CA GLY A 295 3.04 1.57 41.11
C GLY A 295 3.95 0.36 41.31
N ARG A 296 4.64 0.28 42.46
CA ARG A 296 5.61 -0.79 42.77
C ARG A 296 4.98 -2.12 43.25
N GLN A 297 3.67 -2.18 43.43
CA GLN A 297 2.97 -3.38 43.92
C GLN A 297 1.92 -3.84 42.91
N VAL A 298 2.38 -4.60 41.92
CA VAL A 298 1.50 -5.23 40.93
C VAL A 298 0.95 -6.54 41.49
N ASP A 299 -0.36 -6.61 41.71
CA ASP A 299 -1.06 -7.82 42.16
C ASP A 299 -1.05 -8.91 41.07
N SER A 300 -0.55 -10.10 41.41
CA SER A 300 -0.49 -11.27 40.53
C SER A 300 -1.89 -11.74 40.10
N ASN A 301 -2.91 -11.55 40.94
CA ASN A 301 -4.29 -11.85 40.58
C ASN A 301 -4.85 -10.82 39.60
N ALA A 302 -4.46 -9.54 39.70
CA ALA A 302 -4.89 -8.50 38.77
C ALA A 302 -4.30 -8.69 37.36
N ILE A 303 -3.05 -9.15 37.26
CA ILE A 303 -2.41 -9.45 35.96
C ILE A 303 -2.82 -10.80 35.38
N SER A 304 -3.38 -11.68 36.21
CA SER A 304 -3.94 -12.97 35.76
C SER A 304 -5.13 -12.73 34.81
N GLY A 305 -5.26 -13.57 33.80
CA GLY A 305 -6.39 -13.57 32.88
C GLY A 305 -7.03 -14.95 32.73
N ASN A 306 -7.97 -15.08 31.80
CA ASN A 306 -8.56 -16.37 31.49
C ASN A 306 -7.52 -17.26 30.77
N ALA A 307 -6.94 -18.20 31.51
CA ALA A 307 -5.84 -19.04 31.03
C ALA A 307 -6.19 -19.81 29.74
N LYS A 308 -7.43 -20.29 29.61
CA LYS A 308 -7.94 -20.96 28.41
C LYS A 308 -7.93 -20.03 27.19
N ARG A 309 -8.41 -18.80 27.35
CA ARG A 309 -8.42 -17.82 26.26
C ARG A 309 -7.01 -17.40 25.89
N ILE A 310 -6.15 -17.15 26.87
CA ILE A 310 -4.76 -16.75 26.63
C ILE A 310 -4.01 -17.86 25.87
N VAL A 311 -4.10 -19.13 26.30
CA VAL A 311 -3.35 -20.23 25.67
C VAL A 311 -3.85 -20.55 24.26
N LEU A 312 -5.13 -20.28 23.95
CA LEU A 312 -5.69 -20.45 22.62
C LEU A 312 -5.40 -19.27 21.67
N LEU A 313 -4.93 -18.13 22.19
CA LEU A 313 -4.69 -16.92 21.41
C LEU A 313 -3.75 -17.14 20.20
N PRO A 314 -2.63 -17.88 20.29
CA PRO A 314 -1.78 -18.13 19.13
C PRO A 314 -2.53 -18.83 17.98
N VAL A 315 -3.45 -19.74 18.30
CA VAL A 315 -4.28 -20.43 17.29
C VAL A 315 -5.29 -19.47 16.69
N SER A 316 -5.93 -18.63 17.52
CA SER A 316 -6.85 -17.59 17.05
C SER A 316 -6.18 -16.56 16.14
N LEU A 317 -4.98 -16.10 16.50
CA LEU A 317 -4.16 -15.21 15.67
C LEU A 317 -3.77 -15.89 14.36
N THR A 318 -3.46 -17.19 14.40
CA THR A 318 -3.13 -17.96 13.20
C THR A 318 -4.30 -17.98 12.22
N LEU A 319 -5.50 -18.31 12.71
CA LEU A 319 -6.70 -18.43 11.87
C LEU A 319 -7.28 -17.07 11.46
N GLY A 320 -7.22 -16.08 12.33
CA GLY A 320 -7.84 -14.76 12.14
C GLY A 320 -6.95 -13.72 11.47
N TYR A 321 -5.63 -13.90 11.49
CA TYR A 321 -4.68 -12.91 10.98
C TYR A 321 -3.60 -13.53 10.10
N ILE A 322 -2.86 -14.54 10.58
CA ILE A 322 -1.68 -15.05 9.86
C ILE A 322 -2.08 -15.71 8.53
N ILE A 323 -3.00 -16.68 8.56
CA ILE A 323 -3.46 -17.35 7.33
C ILE A 323 -4.06 -16.33 6.36
N PRO A 324 -5.02 -15.46 6.76
CA PRO A 324 -5.52 -14.40 5.88
C PRO A 324 -4.43 -13.52 5.26
N SER A 325 -3.36 -13.21 6.00
CA SER A 325 -2.23 -12.41 5.51
C SER A 325 -1.44 -13.11 4.40
N PHE A 326 -1.36 -14.44 4.41
CA PHE A 326 -0.80 -15.19 3.27
C PHE A 326 -1.78 -15.24 2.09
N VAL A 327 -3.08 -15.35 2.36
CA VAL A 327 -4.11 -15.45 1.29
C VAL A 327 -4.18 -14.15 0.46
N ILE A 328 -4.01 -12.97 1.06
CA ILE A 328 -3.99 -11.70 0.31
C ILE A 328 -2.77 -11.55 -0.61
N CYS A 329 -1.69 -12.28 -0.32
CA CYS A 329 -0.45 -12.31 -1.10
C CYS A 329 -0.50 -13.29 -2.29
N ILE A 330 -1.61 -14.04 -2.46
CA ILE A 330 -1.75 -14.95 -3.60
C ILE A 330 -1.70 -14.15 -4.92
N PRO A 331 -0.87 -14.57 -5.90
CA PRO A 331 -0.70 -13.85 -7.16
C PRO A 331 -2.00 -13.66 -7.93
N SER A 332 -2.12 -12.50 -8.56
CA SER A 332 -3.28 -12.13 -9.37
C SER A 332 -2.80 -11.33 -10.58
N PRO A 333 -3.22 -11.71 -11.80
CA PRO A 333 -4.35 -12.60 -12.10
C PRO A 333 -4.01 -14.11 -12.18
N GLU A 334 -2.76 -14.51 -11.93
CA GLU A 334 -2.26 -15.86 -12.24
C GLU A 334 -2.96 -16.98 -11.47
N VAL A 335 -3.27 -16.74 -10.19
CA VAL A 335 -3.91 -17.74 -9.31
C VAL A 335 -5.33 -17.31 -8.94
N VAL A 336 -5.54 -16.03 -8.64
CA VAL A 336 -6.87 -15.47 -8.33
C VAL A 336 -7.16 -14.25 -9.20
N SER A 337 -8.41 -14.06 -9.60
CA SER A 337 -8.81 -12.85 -10.35
C SER A 337 -8.59 -11.58 -9.52
N HIS A 338 -8.38 -10.45 -10.19
CA HIS A 338 -8.21 -9.16 -9.50
C HIS A 338 -9.43 -8.80 -8.63
N HIS A 339 -10.63 -9.17 -9.09
CA HIS A 339 -11.88 -8.98 -8.33
C HIS A 339 -11.88 -9.81 -7.05
N SER A 340 -11.51 -11.09 -7.13
CA SER A 340 -11.43 -11.96 -5.96
C SER A 340 -10.37 -11.48 -4.97
N ARG A 341 -9.19 -11.05 -5.47
CA ARG A 341 -8.13 -10.52 -4.62
C ARG A 341 -8.55 -9.27 -3.84
N GLN A 342 -9.23 -8.33 -4.49
CA GLN A 342 -9.82 -7.17 -3.80
C GLN A 342 -10.80 -7.59 -2.71
N GLY A 343 -11.63 -8.60 -2.96
CA GLY A 343 -12.55 -9.16 -1.96
C GLY A 343 -11.83 -9.77 -0.75
N VAL A 344 -10.76 -10.55 -0.98
CA VAL A 344 -9.94 -11.11 0.10
C VAL A 344 -9.23 -10.00 0.88
N LEU A 345 -8.67 -9.00 0.20
CA LEU A 345 -8.00 -7.87 0.83
C LEU A 345 -8.98 -7.04 1.69
N ALA A 346 -10.21 -6.85 1.21
CA ALA A 346 -11.28 -6.19 1.97
C ALA A 346 -11.68 -7.00 3.21
N ALA A 347 -11.83 -8.32 3.07
CA ALA A 347 -12.09 -9.19 4.21
C ALA A 347 -10.94 -9.16 5.23
N TRP A 348 -9.68 -9.10 4.76
CA TRP A 348 -8.50 -9.05 5.62
C TRP A 348 -8.45 -7.81 6.52
N GLN A 349 -8.99 -6.67 6.08
CA GLN A 349 -9.05 -5.45 6.91
C GLN A 349 -9.69 -5.72 8.28
N PHE A 350 -10.60 -6.69 8.38
CA PHE A 350 -11.27 -7.06 9.63
C PHE A 350 -10.55 -8.15 10.44
N PHE A 351 -9.23 -8.32 10.29
CA PHE A 351 -8.44 -9.34 10.97
C PHE A 351 -8.65 -9.38 12.50
N ALA A 352 -8.87 -8.23 13.14
CA ALA A 352 -9.15 -8.15 14.57
C ALA A 352 -10.48 -8.83 14.93
N ILE A 353 -11.51 -8.64 14.11
CA ILE A 353 -12.83 -9.27 14.27
C ILE A 353 -12.71 -10.77 14.00
N TRP A 354 -11.99 -11.18 12.96
CA TRP A 354 -11.74 -12.59 12.67
C TRP A 354 -10.99 -13.29 13.81
N THR A 355 -9.99 -12.63 14.39
CA THR A 355 -9.27 -13.13 15.56
C THR A 355 -10.21 -13.30 16.75
N ALA A 356 -11.08 -12.32 17.03
CA ALA A 356 -12.07 -12.40 18.11
C ALA A 356 -13.11 -13.51 17.87
N LEU A 357 -13.55 -13.70 16.62
CA LEU A 357 -14.45 -14.77 16.23
C LEU A 357 -13.82 -16.14 16.48
N TRP A 358 -12.58 -16.35 16.04
CA TRP A 358 -11.87 -17.61 16.28
C TRP A 358 -11.60 -17.84 17.76
N GLN A 359 -11.26 -16.79 18.52
CA GLN A 359 -11.12 -16.87 19.97
C GLN A 359 -12.42 -17.36 20.64
N PHE A 360 -13.57 -16.84 20.20
CA PHE A 360 -14.88 -17.26 20.69
C PHE A 360 -15.19 -18.72 20.32
N ILE A 361 -14.98 -19.11 19.06
CA ILE A 361 -15.22 -20.47 18.56
C ILE A 361 -14.34 -21.47 19.32
N LEU A 362 -13.02 -21.25 19.36
CA LEU A 362 -12.07 -22.16 19.98
C LEU A 362 -12.31 -22.32 21.49
N THR A 363 -12.66 -21.23 22.19
CA THR A 363 -12.98 -21.30 23.62
C THR A 363 -14.21 -22.18 23.91
N ARG A 364 -15.14 -22.34 22.95
CA ARG A 364 -16.31 -23.21 23.08
C ARG A 364 -16.04 -24.64 22.61
N LEU A 365 -15.26 -24.82 21.55
CA LEU A 365 -15.00 -26.14 20.97
C LEU A 365 -13.93 -26.94 21.73
N VAL A 366 -12.94 -26.27 22.31
CA VAL A 366 -11.86 -26.95 23.05
C VAL A 366 -12.33 -27.23 24.48
N SER A 367 -12.30 -28.50 24.90
CA SER A 367 -12.73 -28.91 26.24
C SER A 367 -11.76 -28.48 27.33
N ASP A 368 -12.29 -28.18 28.52
CA ASP A 368 -11.47 -27.75 29.66
C ASP A 368 -10.48 -28.83 30.10
N ASN A 369 -10.83 -30.12 29.97
CA ASN A 369 -9.93 -31.24 30.23
C ASN A 369 -8.65 -31.19 29.37
N LYS A 370 -8.74 -30.77 28.10
CA LYS A 370 -7.56 -30.62 27.23
C LYS A 370 -6.69 -29.45 27.69
N ILE A 371 -7.32 -28.34 28.05
CA ILE A 371 -6.63 -27.13 28.54
C ILE A 371 -5.94 -27.42 29.88
N ASP A 372 -6.61 -28.12 30.78
CA ASP A 372 -6.06 -28.51 32.08
C ASP A 372 -4.86 -29.44 31.94
N ARG A 373 -4.91 -30.40 31.02
CA ARG A 373 -3.74 -31.23 30.71
C ARG A 373 -2.56 -30.43 30.17
N LEU A 374 -2.83 -29.42 29.34
CA LEU A 374 -1.79 -28.57 28.75
C LEU A 374 -1.16 -27.61 29.77
N LEU A 375 -1.98 -27.03 30.65
CA LEU A 375 -1.54 -26.02 31.61
C LEU A 375 -1.13 -26.59 32.98
N GLY A 376 -1.41 -27.87 33.22
CA GLY A 376 -1.14 -28.59 34.47
C GLY A 376 -2.42 -28.94 35.21
N THR A 377 -2.73 -30.23 35.29
CA THR A 377 -3.90 -30.75 36.02
C THR A 377 -3.72 -30.48 37.52
N GLY A 378 -4.74 -29.90 38.17
CA GLY A 378 -4.70 -29.58 39.60
C GLY A 378 -3.90 -28.33 39.98
N GLU A 379 -3.27 -27.65 39.02
CA GLU A 379 -2.53 -26.41 39.28
C GLU A 379 -3.47 -25.24 39.63
N SER A 380 -2.94 -24.29 40.42
CA SER A 380 -3.68 -23.08 40.80
C SER A 380 -4.05 -22.24 39.56
N PRO A 381 -5.17 -21.48 39.59
CA PRO A 381 -5.56 -20.61 38.49
C PRO A 381 -4.47 -19.62 38.08
N GLN A 382 -3.71 -19.10 39.05
CA GLN A 382 -2.59 -18.18 38.84
C GLN A 382 -1.44 -18.86 38.09
N ARG A 383 -1.07 -20.10 38.47
CA ARG A 383 -0.01 -20.83 37.79
C ARG A 383 -0.42 -21.23 36.37
N LYS A 384 -1.68 -21.65 36.17
CA LYS A 384 -2.24 -21.89 34.83
C LYS A 384 -2.18 -20.63 33.96
N ALA A 385 -2.51 -19.46 34.52
CA ALA A 385 -2.41 -18.18 33.80
C ALA A 385 -0.97 -17.83 33.44
N ALA A 386 -0.01 -18.00 34.36
CA ALA A 386 1.41 -17.77 34.11
C ALA A 386 1.95 -18.68 33.00
N THR A 387 1.62 -19.97 33.05
CA THR A 387 1.98 -20.95 32.02
C THR A 387 1.37 -20.56 30.66
N ALA A 388 0.08 -20.23 30.62
CA ALA A 388 -0.60 -19.80 29.42
C ALA A 388 0.05 -18.55 28.79
N LEU A 389 0.33 -17.52 29.60
CA LEU A 389 1.01 -16.30 29.15
C LEU A 389 2.38 -16.62 28.56
N ARG A 390 3.20 -17.44 29.24
CA ARG A 390 4.53 -17.83 28.75
C ARG A 390 4.45 -18.53 27.40
N TYR A 391 3.52 -19.48 27.22
CA TYR A 391 3.31 -20.16 25.93
C TYR A 391 2.90 -19.18 24.82
N THR A 392 1.98 -18.27 25.13
CA THR A 392 1.47 -17.31 24.16
C THR A 392 2.51 -16.27 23.77
N TYR A 393 3.23 -15.69 24.73
CA TYR A 393 4.33 -14.76 24.45
C TYR A 393 5.40 -15.42 23.60
N ASN A 394 5.85 -16.63 23.95
CA ASN A 394 6.87 -17.34 23.18
C ASN A 394 6.41 -17.62 21.76
N SER A 395 5.18 -18.11 21.59
CA SER A 395 4.63 -18.40 20.26
C SER A 395 4.63 -17.17 19.35
N VAL A 396 4.15 -16.03 19.87
CA VAL A 396 4.06 -14.78 19.10
C VAL A 396 5.45 -14.16 18.86
N LEU A 397 6.37 -14.24 19.83
CA LEU A 397 7.75 -13.79 19.67
C LEU A 397 8.50 -14.59 18.60
N VAL A 398 8.29 -15.90 18.52
CA VAL A 398 8.89 -16.73 17.47
C VAL A 398 8.41 -16.26 16.10
N LEU A 399 7.10 -16.09 15.90
CA LEU A 399 6.54 -15.63 14.62
C LEU A 399 6.99 -14.21 14.25
N THR A 400 7.04 -13.31 15.22
CA THR A 400 7.51 -11.93 15.03
C THR A 400 9.01 -11.89 14.72
N GLY A 401 9.81 -12.66 15.46
CA GLY A 401 11.25 -12.79 15.22
C GLY A 401 11.57 -13.40 13.87
N LEU A 402 10.78 -14.38 13.40
CA LEU A 402 10.93 -14.97 12.07
C LEU A 402 10.68 -13.96 10.96
N THR A 403 9.58 -13.20 11.02
CA THR A 403 9.28 -12.16 10.01
C THR A 403 10.32 -11.03 10.03
N HIS A 404 10.72 -10.56 11.21
CA HIS A 404 11.79 -9.56 11.38
C HIS A 404 13.12 -10.04 10.81
N SER A 405 13.57 -11.23 11.20
CA SER A 405 14.86 -11.79 10.78
C SER A 405 14.87 -12.12 9.30
N LEU A 406 13.76 -12.64 8.75
CA LEU A 406 13.64 -12.96 7.33
C LEU A 406 13.87 -11.71 6.46
N ILE A 407 13.19 -10.60 6.77
CA ILE A 407 13.31 -9.37 5.98
C ILE A 407 14.71 -8.75 6.15
N LEU A 408 15.26 -8.75 7.38
CA LEU A 408 16.63 -8.29 7.58
C LEU A 408 17.65 -9.11 6.78
N VAL A 409 17.55 -10.45 6.82
CA VAL A 409 18.44 -11.34 6.07
C VAL A 409 18.31 -11.11 4.57
N VAL A 410 17.10 -11.02 4.03
CA VAL A 410 16.87 -10.77 2.59
C VAL A 410 17.58 -9.49 2.15
N VAL A 411 17.38 -8.40 2.89
CA VAL A 411 17.87 -7.09 2.46
C VAL A 411 19.37 -6.92 2.72
N LEU A 412 19.91 -7.52 3.78
CA LEU A 412 21.36 -7.55 4.04
C LEU A 412 22.11 -8.44 3.05
N CYS A 413 21.57 -9.63 2.73
CA CYS A 413 22.16 -10.51 1.71
C CYS A 413 22.19 -9.83 0.34
N TYR A 414 21.11 -9.13 -0.03
CA TYR A 414 21.08 -8.39 -1.28
C TYR A 414 22.14 -7.29 -1.31
N ALA A 415 22.22 -6.46 -0.26
CA ALA A 415 23.24 -5.42 -0.15
C ALA A 415 24.68 -5.99 -0.19
N PHE A 416 24.91 -7.13 0.47
CA PHE A 416 26.19 -7.83 0.44
C PHE A 416 26.54 -8.30 -0.98
N VAL A 417 25.62 -8.97 -1.69
CA VAL A 417 25.86 -9.44 -3.07
C VAL A 417 26.16 -8.26 -4.01
N GLN A 418 25.43 -7.16 -3.90
CA GLN A 418 25.66 -5.94 -4.69
C GLN A 418 27.06 -5.35 -4.46
N SER A 419 27.60 -5.45 -3.24
CA SER A 419 28.93 -4.92 -2.94
C SER A 419 30.07 -5.64 -3.69
N TYR A 420 29.86 -6.90 -4.11
CA TYR A 420 30.83 -7.68 -4.88
C TYR A 420 30.56 -7.69 -6.39
N SER A 421 29.30 -7.56 -6.80
CA SER A 421 28.88 -7.57 -8.20
C SER A 421 27.81 -6.49 -8.41
N PRO A 422 28.20 -5.24 -8.73
CA PRO A 422 27.25 -4.16 -8.98
C PRO A 422 26.44 -4.51 -10.24
N SER A 423 25.20 -4.99 -10.07
CA SER A 423 24.33 -5.34 -11.20
C SER A 423 23.62 -4.10 -11.74
N THR A 424 23.37 -4.05 -13.04
CA THR A 424 22.73 -2.96 -13.80
C THR A 424 21.21 -2.79 -13.58
N VAL A 425 20.64 -3.35 -12.49
CA VAL A 425 19.19 -3.36 -12.20
C VAL A 425 18.94 -2.86 -10.77
N ASP A 426 17.84 -2.11 -10.59
CA ASP A 426 17.46 -1.31 -9.41
C ASP A 426 17.91 -1.85 -8.04
N GLN A 427 18.53 -0.95 -7.27
CA GLN A 427 19.24 -1.25 -6.02
C GLN A 427 18.28 -1.47 -4.85
N LEU A 428 17.91 -2.71 -4.54
CA LEU A 428 17.27 -3.01 -3.25
C LEU A 428 18.28 -2.78 -2.10
N HIS A 429 18.05 -1.79 -1.25
CA HIS A 429 18.95 -1.43 -0.14
C HIS A 429 18.20 -1.37 1.21
N PRO A 430 18.81 -1.76 2.36
CA PRO A 430 18.16 -1.71 3.68
C PRO A 430 17.50 -0.37 4.00
N LEU A 431 18.16 0.72 3.64
CA LEU A 431 17.64 2.06 3.87
C LEU A 431 16.39 2.36 3.04
N LEU A 432 16.24 1.82 1.82
CA LEU A 432 15.02 2.03 1.06
C LEU A 432 13.82 1.30 1.68
N VAL A 433 14.06 0.18 2.36
CA VAL A 433 13.00 -0.59 3.04
C VAL A 433 12.63 0.01 4.40
N PHE A 434 13.61 0.52 5.15
CA PHE A 434 13.41 0.91 6.56
C PHE A 434 13.61 2.39 6.87
N GLN A 435 14.10 3.22 5.95
CA GLN A 435 14.26 4.64 6.19
C GLN A 435 13.05 5.40 5.64
N PRO A 436 12.27 6.06 6.51
CA PRO A 436 11.16 6.88 6.06
C PRO A 436 11.65 8.22 5.52
N ILE A 437 10.84 8.76 4.62
CA ILE A 437 11.02 10.13 4.15
C ILE A 437 10.78 11.06 5.33
N SER A 438 11.66 12.04 5.49
CA SER A 438 11.52 13.02 6.57
C SER A 438 10.20 13.77 6.42
N PRO A 439 9.39 13.90 7.49
CA PRO A 439 8.15 14.69 7.44
C PRO A 439 8.41 16.19 7.26
N PHE A 440 9.68 16.62 7.40
CA PHE A 440 10.13 17.99 7.17
C PHE A 440 10.80 18.16 5.79
N SER A 441 10.83 17.11 4.97
CA SER A 441 11.34 17.19 3.60
C SER A 441 10.36 17.94 2.70
N ASN A 442 10.89 18.76 1.79
CA ASN A 442 10.12 19.36 0.69
C ASN A 442 10.13 18.48 -0.57
N GLU A 443 10.62 17.25 -0.45
CA GLU A 443 10.65 16.28 -1.53
C GLU A 443 9.23 15.98 -2.03
N LYS A 444 9.00 16.24 -3.31
CA LYS A 444 7.74 15.89 -3.97
C LYS A 444 7.84 14.42 -4.38
N LEU A 445 6.82 13.65 -4.03
CA LEU A 445 6.75 12.25 -4.41
C LEU A 445 6.35 12.12 -5.87
N ASP A 446 7.24 11.51 -6.67
CA ASP A 446 7.01 11.26 -8.10
C ASP A 446 6.08 10.05 -8.35
N ALA A 447 5.81 9.25 -7.31
CA ALA A 447 4.92 8.09 -7.34
C ALA A 447 4.14 7.95 -6.02
N PHE A 448 3.04 7.19 -6.06
CA PHE A 448 2.15 7.01 -4.90
C PHE A 448 2.74 6.02 -3.89
N GLU A 449 3.41 4.97 -4.37
CA GLU A 449 3.93 3.86 -3.59
C GLU A 449 5.03 4.27 -2.58
N PRO A 450 6.00 5.14 -2.92
CA PRO A 450 6.95 5.68 -1.94
C PRO A 450 6.27 6.47 -0.80
N GLY A 451 5.16 7.15 -1.10
CA GLY A 451 4.35 7.83 -0.10
C GLY A 451 3.67 6.87 0.87
N ILE A 452 3.08 5.78 0.34
CA ILE A 452 2.51 4.71 1.17
C ILE A 452 3.58 4.09 2.05
N LEU A 453 4.74 3.75 1.48
CA LEU A 453 5.86 3.18 2.23
C LEU A 453 6.27 4.11 3.37
N SER A 454 6.51 5.39 3.10
CA SER A 454 6.91 6.34 4.14
C SER A 454 5.84 6.50 5.21
N LEU A 455 4.55 6.49 4.84
CA LEU A 455 3.46 6.56 5.82
C LEU A 455 3.44 5.32 6.71
N LEU A 456 3.50 4.11 6.14
CA LEU A 456 3.49 2.86 6.89
C LEU A 456 4.74 2.69 7.78
N GLN A 457 5.89 3.19 7.34
CA GLN A 457 7.11 3.24 8.14
C GLN A 457 6.90 4.09 9.39
N HIS A 458 6.46 5.35 9.23
CA HIS A 458 6.14 6.21 10.38
C HIS A 458 5.08 5.57 11.26
N ASP A 459 3.99 5.07 10.68
CA ASP A 459 2.88 4.46 11.41
C ASP A 459 3.35 3.30 12.30
N THR A 460 4.17 2.41 11.74
CA THR A 460 4.76 1.27 12.47
C THR A 460 5.75 1.71 13.54
N TYR A 461 6.59 2.71 13.26
CA TYR A 461 7.60 3.19 14.22
C TYR A 461 7.00 3.93 15.40
N PHE A 462 5.98 4.78 15.18
CA PHE A 462 5.26 5.44 16.27
C PHE A 462 4.53 4.42 17.16
N ALA A 463 3.87 3.42 16.55
CA ALA A 463 3.23 2.36 17.32
C ALA A 463 4.25 1.53 18.11
N GLY A 464 5.35 1.12 17.48
CA GLY A 464 6.38 0.32 18.12
C GLY A 464 7.11 1.05 19.23
N ALA A 465 7.55 2.30 18.99
CA ALA A 465 8.24 3.11 19.98
C ALA A 465 7.36 3.38 21.20
N SER A 466 6.09 3.75 20.99
CA SER A 466 5.17 3.99 22.10
C SER A 466 4.89 2.72 22.91
N SER A 467 4.72 1.57 22.25
CA SER A 467 4.55 0.27 22.92
C SER A 467 5.78 -0.16 23.70
N LEU A 468 6.98 0.07 23.17
CA LEU A 468 8.22 -0.26 23.87
C LEU A 468 8.42 0.63 25.10
N VAL A 469 8.19 1.94 24.97
CA VAL A 469 8.25 2.87 26.12
C VAL A 469 7.25 2.48 27.19
N TRP A 470 6.02 2.15 26.79
CA TRP A 470 4.97 1.66 27.69
C TRP A 470 5.40 0.37 28.43
N ALA A 471 5.92 -0.62 27.70
CA ALA A 471 6.35 -1.88 28.28
C ALA A 471 7.55 -1.69 29.24
N LEU A 472 8.53 -0.88 28.87
CA LEU A 472 9.70 -0.56 29.71
C LEU A 472 9.29 0.19 30.98
N TYR A 473 8.34 1.11 30.87
CA TYR A 473 7.75 1.78 32.04
C TYR A 473 7.12 0.75 32.99
N LEU A 474 6.23 -0.11 32.50
CA LEU A 474 5.60 -1.15 33.33
C LEU A 474 6.61 -2.14 33.93
N TYR A 475 7.67 -2.46 33.20
CA TYR A 475 8.77 -3.28 33.69
C TYR A 475 9.53 -2.60 34.83
N SER A 476 9.84 -1.31 34.68
CA SER A 476 10.53 -0.51 35.72
C SER A 476 9.71 -0.40 37.02
N CYS A 477 8.38 -0.45 36.93
CA CYS A 477 7.51 -0.49 38.11
C CYS A 477 7.70 -1.77 38.94
N VAL A 478 8.00 -2.91 38.30
CA VAL A 478 8.20 -4.22 38.97
C VAL A 478 9.67 -4.44 39.35
N LYS A 479 10.60 -3.82 38.63
CA LYS A 479 12.06 -3.86 38.88
C LYS A 479 12.58 -2.45 39.16
N PRO A 480 12.34 -1.86 40.34
CA PRO A 480 12.67 -0.46 40.63
C PRO A 480 14.17 -0.16 40.65
N ASP A 481 15.02 -1.19 40.84
CA ASP A 481 16.47 -1.05 40.89
C ASP A 481 17.13 -1.02 39.50
N VAL A 482 16.34 -1.20 38.43
CA VAL A 482 16.87 -1.15 37.06
C VAL A 482 17.20 0.29 36.68
N THR A 483 18.42 0.51 36.20
CA THR A 483 18.85 1.84 35.77
C THR A 483 18.26 2.20 34.41
N PHE A 484 18.14 3.50 34.11
CA PHE A 484 17.69 3.97 32.80
C PHE A 484 18.58 3.42 31.67
N ALA A 485 19.90 3.37 31.86
CA ALA A 485 20.84 2.81 30.89
C ALA A 485 20.56 1.31 30.62
N ALA A 486 20.23 0.54 31.66
CA ALA A 486 19.87 -0.87 31.49
C ALA A 486 18.53 -1.04 30.75
N LEU A 487 17.54 -0.17 30.98
CA LEU A 487 16.27 -0.17 30.23
C LEU A 487 16.49 0.14 28.74
N VAL A 488 17.27 1.19 28.44
CA VAL A 488 17.60 1.56 27.05
C VAL A 488 18.39 0.44 26.37
N GLY A 489 19.39 -0.14 27.06
CA GLY A 489 20.16 -1.28 26.55
C GLY A 489 19.26 -2.48 26.24
N LYS A 490 18.36 -2.84 27.17
CA LYS A 490 17.37 -3.91 26.98
C LYS A 490 16.46 -3.64 25.78
N GLY A 491 15.86 -2.44 25.72
CA GLY A 491 14.98 -2.05 24.62
C GLY A 491 15.69 -2.12 23.26
N THR A 492 16.94 -1.67 23.20
CA THR A 492 17.77 -1.70 21.99
C THR A 492 18.07 -3.13 21.53
N ILE A 493 18.54 -3.99 22.44
CA ILE A 493 18.86 -5.39 22.13
C ILE A 493 17.61 -6.13 21.64
N LEU A 494 16.49 -5.98 22.35
CA LEU A 494 15.25 -6.65 21.98
C LEU A 494 14.67 -6.11 20.66
N THR A 495 14.83 -4.81 20.37
CA THR A 495 14.41 -4.22 19.09
C THR A 495 15.24 -4.76 17.93
N ALA A 496 16.55 -4.95 18.13
CA ALA A 496 17.40 -5.57 17.13
C ALA A 496 16.98 -7.02 16.82
N LEU A 497 16.49 -7.76 17.82
CA LEU A 497 16.09 -9.17 17.68
C LEU A 497 14.67 -9.36 17.12
N PHE A 498 13.73 -8.50 17.47
CA PHE A 498 12.29 -8.72 17.20
C PHE A 498 11.57 -7.54 16.55
N GLY A 499 12.27 -6.42 16.30
CA GLY A 499 11.65 -5.13 16.01
C GLY A 499 11.00 -4.51 17.26
N PRO A 500 10.53 -3.25 17.18
CA PRO A 500 10.12 -2.48 18.35
C PRO A 500 8.83 -3.00 19.01
N CYS A 501 7.85 -3.48 18.24
CA CYS A 501 6.64 -4.09 18.80
C CYS A 501 6.94 -5.46 19.42
N GLY A 502 7.79 -6.25 18.77
CA GLY A 502 8.27 -7.53 19.33
C GLY A 502 9.09 -7.33 20.60
N ALA A 503 9.89 -6.26 20.67
CA ALA A 503 10.61 -5.88 21.88
C ALA A 503 9.66 -5.52 23.03
N ALA A 504 8.60 -4.75 22.75
CA ALA A 504 7.58 -4.46 23.74
C ALA A 504 6.92 -5.75 24.29
N LEU A 505 6.60 -6.70 23.40
CA LEU A 505 6.06 -8.00 23.76
C LEU A 505 7.03 -8.81 24.65
N ALA A 506 8.33 -8.82 24.31
CA ALA A 506 9.36 -9.49 25.11
C ALA A 506 9.56 -8.86 26.49
N VAL A 507 9.55 -7.52 26.58
CA VAL A 507 9.61 -6.82 27.87
C VAL A 507 8.39 -7.13 28.73
N MET A 508 7.19 -7.16 28.13
CA MET A 508 5.96 -7.53 28.84
C MET A 508 5.98 -8.98 29.35
N LYS A 509 6.53 -9.91 28.55
CA LYS A 509 6.76 -11.29 28.99
C LYS A 509 7.63 -11.33 30.25
N GLU A 510 8.79 -10.68 30.23
CA GLU A 510 9.71 -10.67 31.38
C GLU A 510 9.10 -10.01 32.62
N ARG A 511 8.35 -8.92 32.42
CA ARG A 511 7.61 -8.24 33.49
C ARG A 511 6.64 -9.20 34.15
N ASP A 512 5.82 -9.90 33.36
CA ASP A 512 4.82 -10.84 33.89
C ASP A 512 5.48 -12.03 34.61
N GLU A 513 6.54 -12.61 34.04
CA GLU A 513 7.33 -13.67 34.68
C GLU A 513 7.87 -13.23 36.05
N THR A 514 8.34 -11.98 36.15
CA THR A 514 8.80 -11.40 37.42
C THR A 514 7.66 -11.27 38.44
N VAL A 515 6.49 -10.78 38.03
CA VAL A 515 5.35 -10.63 38.95
C VAL A 515 4.89 -11.97 39.50
N PHE A 516 4.80 -13.00 38.66
CA PHE A 516 4.42 -14.35 39.11
C PHE A 516 5.50 -15.00 39.99
N ALA A 517 6.78 -14.78 39.71
CA ALA A 517 7.88 -15.29 40.55
C ALA A 517 7.86 -14.68 41.96
N ASN A 518 7.71 -13.35 42.05
CA ASN A 518 7.63 -12.64 43.34
C ASN A 518 6.44 -13.12 44.19
N SER A 519 5.29 -13.41 43.55
CA SER A 519 4.12 -13.96 44.22
C SER A 519 4.35 -15.38 44.75
N ALA A 520 5.11 -16.21 44.03
CA ALA A 520 5.43 -17.56 44.48
C ALA A 520 6.39 -17.54 45.68
N GLU A 521 7.34 -16.61 45.73
CA GLU A 521 8.26 -16.44 46.85
C GLU A 521 7.55 -15.94 48.12
N SER A 522 6.53 -15.07 47.99
CA SER A 522 5.76 -14.59 49.15
C SER A 522 4.89 -15.68 49.79
N ASP A 523 4.50 -16.71 49.02
CA ASP A 523 3.68 -17.82 49.50
C ASP A 523 4.51 -18.90 50.25
N ILE A 524 5.85 -18.84 50.20
CA ILE A 524 6.72 -19.73 50.98
C ILE A 524 6.84 -19.18 52.41
N PRO A 525 6.39 -19.92 53.44
CA PRO A 525 6.48 -19.45 54.82
C PRO A 525 7.94 -19.23 55.19
N LYS A 526 8.30 -17.98 55.54
CA LYS A 526 9.59 -17.67 56.15
C LYS A 526 9.70 -18.48 57.42
N LYS A 527 10.63 -19.43 57.49
CA LYS A 527 11.02 -20.08 58.74
C LYS A 527 11.43 -18.97 59.71
N GLN A 528 10.62 -18.76 60.75
CA GLN A 528 11.03 -17.98 61.91
C GLN A 528 12.18 -18.73 62.56
N ASN A 529 13.36 -18.10 62.58
CA ASN A 529 14.49 -18.53 63.40
C ASN A 529 14.27 -18.08 64.84
#